data_AF-E8R184-F1
#
_entry.id   AF-E8R184-F1
#
_cell.length_a   1.000
_cell.length_b   1.000
_cell.length_c   1.000
_cell.angle_alpha   90.00
_cell.angle_beta   90.00
_cell.angle_gamma   90.00
#
_symmetry.space_group_name_H-M   'P 1'
#
loop_
_entity.id
_entity.type
_entity.pdbx_description
1 polymer ?
#
loop_
_entity_poly.entity_id
_entity_poly.type
_entity_poly.pdbx_seq_one_letter_code
_entity_poly.pdbx_strand_id
1 'polypeptide(L)'
;MKRVRRFRQHAKLARLHRQIEVARDPTRPRRIRTRASRYAASLAEALGLLQRPERCEWCRRRQRLERHHWDHHQPLEVIYLCRDCHQLADGPDFQLPHAG
;
A
#
# COMPACT_ATOMS: atom_id res chain seq x y z
N MET A 1 26.11 14.13 8.54
CA MET A 1 25.15 13.55 7.57
C MET A 1 24.48 12.23 8.02
N LYS A 2 25.23 11.19 8.45
CA LYS A 2 24.65 9.88 8.85
C LYS A 2 23.60 9.95 9.99
N ARG A 3 23.86 10.78 11.01
CA ARG A 3 22.95 10.99 12.17
C ARG A 3 21.58 11.56 11.76
N VAL A 4 21.56 12.52 10.83
CA VAL A 4 20.33 13.12 10.29
C VAL A 4 19.52 12.10 9.49
N ARG A 5 20.18 11.26 8.68
CA ARG A 5 19.51 10.16 7.94
C ARG A 5 18.86 9.16 8.90
N ARG A 6 19.57 8.75 9.95
CA ARG A 6 19.06 7.84 10.99
C ARG A 6 17.87 8.44 11.75
N PHE A 7 17.95 9.72 12.12
CA PHE A 7 16.84 10.43 12.77
C PHE A 7 15.60 10.52 11.86
N ARG A 8 15.78 10.87 10.58
CA ARG A 8 14.68 10.92 9.59
C ARG A 8 14.03 9.55 9.39
N GLN A 9 14.81 8.46 9.36
CA GLN A 9 14.29 7.10 9.30
C GLN A 9 13.48 6.75 10.55
N HIS A 10 13.99 7.09 11.74
CA HIS A 10 13.27 6.87 13.00
C HIS A 10 11.93 7.62 13.04
N ALA A 11 11.91 8.89 12.62
CA ALA A 11 10.69 9.69 12.54
C ALA A 11 9.67 9.11 11.54
N LYS A 12 10.13 8.61 10.38
CA LYS A 12 9.27 7.91 9.41
C LYS A 12 8.70 6.61 9.99
N LEU A 13 9.51 5.84 10.71
CA LEU A 13 9.07 4.58 11.34
C LEU A 13 8.01 4.85 12.42
N ALA A 14 8.23 5.84 13.27
CA ALA A 14 7.23 6.25 14.26
C ALA A 14 5.91 6.72 13.61
N ARG A 15 6.01 7.44 12.48
CA ARG A 15 4.82 7.83 11.71
C ARG A 15 4.12 6.64 11.06
N LEU A 16 4.88 5.68 10.55
CA LEU A 16 4.35 4.44 9.99
C LEU A 16 3.53 3.69 11.03
N HIS A 17 4.09 3.44 12.23
CA HIS A 17 3.38 2.74 13.31
C HIS A 17 2.04 3.41 13.65
N ARG A 18 2.04 4.73 13.82
CA ARG A 18 0.80 5.49 14.09
C ARG A 18 -0.26 5.31 12.98
N GLN A 19 0.14 5.29 11.71
CA GLN A 19 -0.82 5.10 10.62
C GLN A 19 -1.36 3.66 10.58
N ILE A 20 -0.54 2.67 10.93
CA ILE A 20 -0.99 1.27 11.04
C ILE A 20 -2.06 1.14 12.15
N GLU A 21 -1.82 1.73 13.32
CA GLU A 21 -2.79 1.76 14.42
C GLU A 21 -4.12 2.40 13.98
N VAL A 22 -4.06 3.59 13.36
CA VAL A 22 -5.27 4.28 12.89
C VAL A 22 -6.02 3.50 11.80
N ALA A 23 -5.30 2.81 10.90
CA ALA A 23 -5.93 2.01 9.85
C ALA A 23 -6.68 0.80 10.43
N ARG A 24 -6.12 0.19 11.48
CA ARG A 24 -6.65 -1.01 12.13
C ARG A 24 -7.78 -0.73 13.11
N ASP A 25 -7.81 0.45 13.73
CA ASP A 25 -8.79 0.84 14.75
C ASP A 25 -10.23 0.90 14.19
N PRO A 26 -11.10 -0.09 14.47
CA PRO A 26 -12.43 -0.16 13.89
C PRO A 26 -13.36 0.96 14.36
N THR A 27 -13.02 1.65 15.45
CA THR A 27 -13.81 2.79 15.97
C THR A 27 -13.66 4.03 15.08
N ARG A 28 -12.63 4.08 14.22
CA ARG A 28 -12.40 5.19 13.30
C ARG A 28 -13.31 5.09 12.06
N PRO A 29 -13.79 6.25 11.54
CA PRO A 29 -14.54 6.28 10.29
C PRO A 29 -13.74 5.65 9.14
N ARG A 30 -14.41 4.90 8.25
CA ARG A 30 -13.79 4.23 7.10
C ARG A 30 -12.87 5.16 6.29
N ARG A 31 -13.29 6.39 6.01
CA ARG A 31 -12.48 7.40 5.29
C ARG A 31 -11.12 7.66 5.93
N ILE A 32 -11.06 7.67 7.27
CA ILE A 32 -9.84 7.91 8.03
C ILE A 32 -8.94 6.68 7.96
N ARG A 33 -9.53 5.49 8.12
CA ARG A 33 -8.82 4.21 8.03
C ARG A 33 -8.21 3.99 6.65
N THR A 34 -8.97 4.19 5.59
CA THR A 34 -8.49 4.10 4.19
C THR A 34 -7.36 5.10 3.92
N ARG A 35 -7.48 6.35 4.39
CA ARG A 35 -6.40 7.34 4.24
C ARG A 35 -5.14 6.91 4.98
N ALA A 36 -5.27 6.42 6.21
CA ALA A 36 -4.15 5.94 7.01
C ALA A 36 -3.48 4.72 6.36
N SER A 37 -4.27 3.78 5.84
CA SER A 37 -3.80 2.59 5.10
C SER A 37 -2.93 2.97 3.91
N ARG A 38 -3.43 3.87 3.06
CA ARG A 38 -2.69 4.36 1.88
C ARG A 38 -1.39 5.06 2.29
N TYR A 39 -1.42 5.83 3.38
CA TYR A 39 -0.24 6.54 3.84
C TYR A 39 0.81 5.61 4.46
N ALA A 40 0.39 4.62 5.25
CA ALA A 40 1.25 3.58 5.82
C ALA A 40 2.02 2.83 4.72
N ALA A 41 1.33 2.36 3.67
CA ALA A 41 1.97 1.70 2.54
C ALA A 41 3.04 2.60 1.87
N SER A 42 2.74 3.89 1.66
CA SER A 42 3.70 4.84 1.10
C SER A 42 4.92 5.07 2.01
N LEU A 43 4.74 5.07 3.33
CA LEU A 43 5.85 5.20 4.28
C LEU A 43 6.70 3.93 4.32
N ALA A 44 6.08 2.75 4.29
CA ALA A 44 6.76 1.47 4.24
C ALA A 44 7.61 1.33 2.97
N GLU A 45 7.10 1.74 1.81
CA GLU A 45 7.85 1.80 0.56
C GLU A 45 9.06 2.76 0.68
N ALA A 46 8.84 3.96 1.21
CA ALA A 46 9.92 4.94 1.42
C ALA A 46 10.96 4.55 2.49
N LEU A 47 10.64 3.55 3.32
CA LEU A 47 11.54 2.95 4.31
C LEU A 47 12.23 1.67 3.77
N GLY A 48 11.80 1.15 2.62
CA GLY A 48 12.28 -0.12 2.06
C GLY A 48 11.66 -1.37 2.70
N LEU A 49 10.62 -1.22 3.51
CA LEU A 49 9.89 -2.32 4.15
C LEU A 49 8.86 -2.97 3.22
N LEU A 50 8.43 -2.22 2.20
CA LEU A 50 7.53 -2.68 1.15
C LEU A 50 8.25 -2.49 -0.18
N GLN A 51 8.46 -3.57 -0.93
CA GLN A 51 9.15 -3.50 -2.21
C GLN A 51 8.13 -3.32 -3.34
N ARG A 52 8.30 -2.25 -4.13
CA ARG A 52 7.52 -2.05 -5.34
C ARG A 52 8.16 -2.84 -6.49
N PRO A 53 7.44 -3.76 -7.14
CA PRO A 53 7.96 -4.47 -8.30
C PRO A 53 8.10 -3.53 -9.52
N GLU A 54 8.88 -3.95 -10.52
CA GLU A 54 9.02 -3.19 -11.78
C GLU A 54 7.83 -3.38 -12.74
N ARG A 55 7.00 -4.39 -12.50
CA ARG A 55 5.93 -4.85 -13.39
C ARG A 55 4.65 -5.06 -12.60
N CYS A 56 3.51 -4.86 -13.26
CA CYS A 56 2.20 -5.15 -12.69
C CYS A 56 2.14 -6.62 -12.26
N GLU A 57 1.62 -6.89 -11.07
CA GLU A 57 1.55 -8.25 -10.53
C GLU A 57 0.50 -9.11 -11.24
N TRP A 58 -0.47 -8.50 -11.93
CA TRP A 58 -1.42 -9.21 -12.79
C TRP A 58 -0.94 -9.33 -14.23
N CYS A 59 -0.89 -8.24 -14.99
CA CYS A 59 -0.61 -8.31 -16.43
C CYS A 59 0.88 -8.34 -16.79
N ARG A 60 1.79 -8.25 -15.81
CA ARG A 60 3.27 -8.28 -15.99
C ARG A 60 3.85 -7.18 -16.89
N ARG A 61 3.03 -6.23 -17.34
CA ARG A 61 3.48 -5.06 -18.12
C ARG A 61 4.28 -4.10 -17.23
N ARG A 62 5.36 -3.53 -17.79
CA ARG A 62 6.20 -2.53 -17.13
C ARG A 62 5.57 -1.15 -17.34
N GLN A 63 4.96 -0.61 -16.30
CA GLN A 63 4.25 0.66 -16.32
C GLN A 63 4.10 1.24 -14.91
N ARG A 64 3.47 2.41 -14.77
CA ARG A 64 3.22 3.02 -13.47
C ARG A 64 2.29 2.13 -12.64
N LEU A 65 2.77 1.72 -11.46
CA LEU A 65 2.04 0.86 -10.55
C LEU A 65 1.39 1.65 -9.41
N GLU A 66 0.16 1.30 -9.13
CA GLU A 66 -0.64 1.75 -8.01
C GLU A 66 -0.75 0.63 -6.98
N ARG A 67 -0.92 1.00 -5.71
CA ARG A 67 -1.12 0.05 -4.64
C ARG A 67 -2.62 -0.18 -4.51
N HIS A 68 -3.03 -1.42 -4.70
CA HIS A 68 -4.39 -1.84 -4.42
C HIS A 68 -4.44 -2.49 -3.04
N HIS A 69 -5.46 -2.15 -2.26
CA HIS A 69 -5.74 -2.73 -0.95
C HIS A 69 -7.04 -3.52 -1.05
N TRP A 70 -6.96 -4.85 -0.94
CA TRP A 70 -8.16 -5.68 -0.77
C TRP A 70 -8.83 -5.42 0.58
N ASP A 71 -8.01 -5.26 1.60
CA ASP A 71 -8.44 -4.92 2.95
C ASP A 71 -7.64 -3.72 3.48
N HIS A 72 -8.33 -2.60 3.71
CA HIS A 72 -7.73 -1.41 4.30
C HIS A 72 -7.40 -1.56 5.80
N HIS A 73 -7.83 -2.63 6.48
CA HIS A 73 -7.34 -3.01 7.82
C HIS A 73 -5.96 -3.66 7.78
N GLN A 74 -5.48 -4.08 6.61
CA GLN A 74 -4.16 -4.66 6.37
C GLN A 74 -3.30 -3.67 5.56
N PRO A 75 -2.83 -2.57 6.18
CA PRO A 75 -2.30 -1.42 5.45
C PRO A 75 -1.02 -1.68 4.65
N LEU A 76 -0.27 -2.72 5.03
CA LEU A 76 0.96 -3.14 4.35
C LEU A 76 0.75 -4.30 3.39
N GLU A 77 -0.43 -4.91 3.39
CA GLU A 77 -0.81 -5.93 2.44
C GLU A 77 -1.41 -5.25 1.22
N VAL A 78 -0.57 -5.08 0.22
CA VAL A 78 -0.96 -4.47 -1.06
C VAL A 78 -0.46 -5.32 -2.19
N ILE A 79 -1.21 -5.26 -3.29
CA ILE A 79 -0.75 -5.72 -4.58
C ILE A 79 -0.48 -4.50 -5.47
N TYR A 80 0.58 -4.57 -6.27
CA TYR A 80 0.98 -3.53 -7.20
C TYR A 80 0.42 -3.79 -8.58
N LEU A 81 -0.56 -2.99 -8.95
CA LEU A 81 -1.28 -3.13 -10.22
C LEU A 81 -1.03 -1.91 -11.09
N CYS A 82 -1.06 -2.08 -12.40
CA CYS A 82 -1.21 -0.93 -13.28
C CYS A 82 -2.61 -0.34 -13.14
N ARG A 83 -2.80 0.89 -13.64
CA ARG A 83 -4.10 1.57 -13.57
C ARG A 83 -5.25 0.73 -14.12
N ASP A 84 -5.08 0.08 -15.28
CA ASP A 84 -6.13 -0.73 -15.89
C ASP A 84 -6.50 -1.93 -15.01
N CYS A 85 -5.50 -2.69 -14.53
CA CYS A 85 -5.70 -3.80 -13.60
C CYS A 85 -6.28 -3.33 -12.26
N HIS A 86 -5.88 -2.14 -11.79
CA HIS A 86 -6.37 -1.58 -10.53
C HIS A 86 -7.86 -1.23 -10.63
N GLN A 87 -8.30 -0.68 -11.76
CA GLN A 87 -9.71 -0.41 -12.01
C GLN A 87 -10.54 -1.71 -12.07
N LEU A 88 -9.99 -2.77 -12.66
CA LEU A 88 -10.64 -4.09 -12.65
C LEU A 88 -10.72 -4.67 -11.23
N ALA A 89 -9.69 -4.47 -10.40
CA ALA A 89 -9.67 -4.91 -9.00
C ALA A 89 -10.68 -4.14 -8.12
N ASP A 90 -10.87 -2.84 -8.38
CA ASP A 90 -11.86 -2.01 -7.68
C ASP A 90 -13.31 -2.29 -8.13
N GLY A 91 -13.48 -2.97 -9.28
CA GLY A 91 -14.78 -3.28 -9.88
C GLY A 91 -15.51 -4.45 -9.19
N PRO A 92 -16.85 -4.51 -9.30
CA PRO A 92 -17.66 -5.59 -8.72
C PRO A 92 -17.50 -6.94 -9.44
N ASP A 93 -17.05 -6.95 -10.70
CA ASP A 93 -17.00 -8.13 -11.56
C ASP A 93 -15.66 -8.89 -11.48
N PHE A 94 -14.91 -8.75 -10.38
CA PHE A 94 -13.64 -9.46 -10.24
C PHE A 94 -13.85 -10.97 -10.06
N GLN A 95 -13.81 -11.69 -11.17
CA GLN A 95 -13.46 -13.11 -11.22
C GLN A 95 -11.98 -13.21 -11.59
N LEU A 96 -11.19 -13.79 -10.68
CA LEU A 96 -9.78 -14.12 -10.89
C LEU A 96 -9.62 -14.73 -12.30
N PRO A 97 -8.81 -14.15 -13.20
CA PRO A 97 -8.47 -14.86 -14.42
C PRO A 97 -7.73 -16.12 -14.00
N HIS A 98 -8.35 -17.28 -14.25
CA HIS A 98 -7.73 -18.57 -14.07
C HIS A 98 -6.36 -18.54 -14.73
N ALA A 99 -5.32 -18.79 -13.93
CA ALA A 99 -3.98 -19.04 -14.44
C ALA A 99 -4.06 -20.25 -15.38
N GLY A 100 -3.89 -20.01 -16.67
CA GLY A 100 -3.70 -21.00 -17.73
C GLY A 100 -2.37 -20.75 -18.39
#